data_AF-W2GH70-F1
#
_entry.id   AF-W2GH70-F1
#
_cell.length_a   1.000
_cell.length_b   1.000
_cell.length_c   1.000
_cell.angle_alpha   90.00
_cell.angle_beta   90.00
_cell.angle_gamma   90.00
#
_symmetry.space_group_name_H-M   'P 1'
#
loop_
_entity.id
_entity.type
_entity.pdbx_description
1 polymer ?
#
loop_
_entity_poly.entity_id
_entity_poly.type
_entity_poly.pdbx_seq_one_letter_code
_entity_poly.pdbx_strand_id
1 'polypeptide(L)'
;MTKEISYFFNAKNARWTNTCTFVIDKDFVEWAIIESSFPDANVLLCQYQAMAYWKTKVLSRRCYNLTLSQRDVLETMVVGMLK
;
A
#
# COMPACT_ATOMS: atom_id res chain seq x y z
N MET A 1 -8.20 1.64 -7.72
CA MET A 1 -8.40 2.47 -8.94
C MET A 1 -9.21 1.72 -9.98
N THR A 2 -10.20 2.34 -10.64
CA THR A 2 -10.92 1.75 -11.80
C THR A 2 -10.40 2.35 -13.12
N LYS A 3 -10.69 1.71 -14.26
CA LYS A 3 -10.31 2.24 -15.60
C LYS A 3 -10.86 3.66 -15.86
N GLU A 4 -12.06 3.94 -15.36
CA GLU A 4 -12.70 5.26 -15.48
C GLU A 4 -11.93 6.35 -14.74
N ILE A 5 -11.42 6.02 -13.53
CA ILE A 5 -10.59 6.94 -12.74
C ILE A 5 -9.25 7.21 -13.45
N SER A 6 -8.62 6.17 -14.02
CA SER A 6 -7.38 6.31 -14.81
C SER A 6 -7.60 7.22 -16.02
N TYR A 7 -8.68 7.00 -16.79
CA TYR A 7 -9.03 7.84 -17.93
C TYR A 7 -9.26 9.30 -17.51
N PHE A 8 -10.02 9.53 -16.44
CA PHE A 8 -10.30 10.87 -15.94
C PHE A 8 -9.02 11.57 -15.47
N PHE A 9 -8.16 10.88 -14.74
CA PHE A 9 -6.87 11.41 -14.29
C PHE A 9 -6.01 11.84 -15.48
N ASN A 10 -5.86 10.97 -16.49
CA ASN A 10 -5.08 11.27 -17.68
C ASN A 10 -5.65 12.44 -18.49
N ALA A 11 -6.97 12.52 -18.62
CA ALA A 11 -7.65 13.61 -19.32
C ALA A 11 -7.51 14.98 -18.62
N LYS A 12 -7.35 14.99 -17.29
CA LYS A 12 -7.24 16.23 -16.50
C LYS A 12 -5.80 16.61 -16.15
N ASN A 13 -4.86 15.69 -16.25
CA ASN A 13 -3.47 15.91 -15.93
C ASN A 13 -2.59 15.78 -17.18
N ALA A 14 -2.28 16.90 -17.85
CA ALA A 14 -1.44 16.90 -19.05
C ALA A 14 -0.02 16.30 -18.84
N ARG A 15 0.41 16.14 -17.58
CA ARG A 15 1.71 15.56 -17.21
C ARG A 15 1.57 14.15 -16.63
N TRP A 16 0.44 13.48 -16.85
CA TRP A 16 0.21 12.13 -16.33
C TRP A 16 1.31 11.15 -16.76
N THR A 17 1.89 11.34 -17.95
CA THR A 17 3.01 10.56 -18.49
C THR A 17 4.32 10.76 -17.71
N ASN A 18 4.45 11.82 -16.93
CA ASN A 18 5.59 12.06 -16.04
C ASN A 18 5.41 11.37 -14.67
N THR A 19 4.31 10.64 -14.45
CA THR A 19 4.07 9.96 -13.18
C THR A 19 5.00 8.76 -13.07
N CYS A 20 6.02 8.86 -12.23
CA CYS A 20 7.02 7.81 -12.06
C CYS A 20 6.69 6.83 -10.93
N THR A 21 5.76 7.16 -10.02
CA THR A 21 5.50 6.33 -8.85
C THR A 21 4.07 6.49 -8.34
N PHE A 22 3.44 5.37 -7.99
CA PHE A 22 2.16 5.30 -7.29
C PHE A 22 2.37 4.68 -5.92
N VAL A 23 1.73 5.26 -4.90
CA VAL A 23 1.63 4.67 -3.56
C VAL A 23 0.18 4.21 -3.38
N ILE A 24 -0.03 2.90 -3.26
CA ILE A 24 -1.35 2.28 -3.25
C ILE A 24 -1.63 1.54 -1.94
N ASP A 25 -2.90 1.30 -1.64
CA ASP A 25 -3.23 0.30 -0.61
C ASP A 25 -3.00 -1.12 -1.16
N LYS A 26 -3.12 -2.15 -0.31
CA LYS A 26 -3.06 -3.55 -0.72
C LYS A 26 -4.35 -3.95 -1.47
N ASP A 27 -4.48 -3.47 -2.70
CA ASP A 27 -5.55 -3.85 -3.63
C ASP A 27 -4.94 -4.32 -4.97
N PHE A 28 -5.08 -5.60 -5.26
CA PHE A 28 -4.54 -6.21 -6.48
C PHE A 28 -5.25 -5.74 -7.76
N VAL A 29 -6.51 -5.31 -7.66
CA VAL A 29 -7.26 -4.76 -8.80
C VAL A 29 -6.73 -3.38 -9.15
N GLU A 30 -6.53 -2.53 -8.12
CA GLU A 30 -5.87 -1.24 -8.29
C GLU A 30 -4.48 -1.38 -8.89
N TRP A 31 -3.67 -2.30 -8.35
CA TRP A 31 -2.33 -2.58 -8.85
C TRP A 31 -2.36 -2.93 -10.33
N ALA A 32 -3.15 -3.93 -10.75
CA ALA A 32 -3.21 -4.37 -12.15
C ALA A 32 -3.65 -3.25 -13.12
N ILE A 33 -4.52 -2.35 -12.66
CA ILE A 33 -4.96 -1.21 -13.47
C ILE A 33 -3.85 -0.17 -13.62
N ILE A 34 -3.07 0.07 -12.58
CA ILE A 34 -1.93 0.98 -12.62
C ILE A 34 -0.81 0.40 -13.51
N GLU A 35 -0.45 -0.87 -13.34
CA GLU A 35 0.56 -1.52 -14.20
C GLU A 35 0.19 -1.48 -15.69
N SER A 36 -1.10 -1.69 -16.02
CA SER A 36 -1.54 -1.62 -17.41
C SER A 36 -1.66 -0.19 -17.96
N SER A 37 -1.89 0.81 -17.11
CA SER A 37 -2.03 2.21 -17.53
C SER A 37 -0.72 3.00 -17.50
N PHE A 38 0.22 2.62 -16.63
CA PHE A 38 1.49 3.28 -16.37
C PHE A 38 2.62 2.25 -16.25
N PRO A 39 2.98 1.57 -17.36
CA PRO A 39 3.92 0.45 -17.32
C PRO A 39 5.32 0.82 -16.83
N ASP A 40 5.71 2.10 -16.96
CA ASP A 40 7.02 2.60 -16.53
C ASP A 40 7.02 3.17 -15.09
N ALA A 41 5.86 3.19 -14.42
CA ALA A 41 5.75 3.72 -13.06
C ALA A 41 6.04 2.64 -12.01
N ASN A 42 6.77 3.02 -10.96
CA ASN A 42 6.93 2.18 -9.78
C ASN A 42 5.61 2.11 -9.00
N VAL A 43 5.22 0.91 -8.55
CA VAL A 43 4.06 0.73 -7.67
C VAL A 43 4.56 0.33 -6.29
N LEU A 44 4.30 1.19 -5.30
CA LEU A 44 4.69 1.01 -3.91
C LEU A 44 3.46 0.79 -3.04
N LEU A 45 3.55 -0.11 -2.06
CA LEU A 45 2.52 -0.25 -1.04
C LEU A 45 2.63 0.87 -0.01
N CYS A 46 1.50 1.40 0.42
CA CYS A 46 1.41 2.43 1.43
C CYS A 46 1.87 1.91 2.79
N GLN A 47 2.98 2.46 3.30
CA GLN A 47 3.52 2.09 4.61
C GLN A 47 2.52 2.34 5.74
N TYR A 48 1.73 3.41 5.65
CA TYR A 48 0.71 3.72 6.66
C TYR A 48 -0.34 2.60 6.76
N GLN A 49 -0.83 2.09 5.62
CA GLN A 49 -1.81 1.00 5.62
C GLN A 49 -1.20 -0.35 5.98
N ALA A 50 0.05 -0.60 5.58
CA ALA A 50 0.79 -1.78 6.04
C ALA A 50 0.87 -1.78 7.58
N MET A 51 1.26 -0.65 8.19
CA MET A 51 1.35 -0.51 9.64
C MET A 51 -0.02 -0.63 10.33
N ALA A 52 -1.05 0.00 9.78
CA ALA A 52 -2.42 -0.09 10.31
C ALA A 52 -2.93 -1.54 10.28
N TYR A 53 -2.67 -2.27 9.19
CA TYR A 53 -3.00 -3.69 9.07
C TYR A 53 -2.28 -4.52 10.14
N TRP A 54 -0.96 -4.34 10.30
CA TRP A 54 -0.20 -5.07 11.31
C TRP A 54 -0.74 -4.85 12.72
N LYS A 55 -0.99 -3.59 13.11
CA LYS A 55 -1.53 -3.24 14.44
C LYS A 55 -2.92 -3.83 14.66
N THR A 56 -3.83 -3.59 13.72
CA THR A 56 -5.26 -3.84 13.93
C THR A 56 -5.73 -5.22 13.51
N LYS A 57 -5.02 -5.88 12.59
CA LYS A 57 -5.40 -7.17 12.02
C LYS A 57 -4.44 -8.31 12.34
N VAL A 58 -3.19 -8.04 12.70
CA VAL A 58 -2.22 -9.09 13.07
C VAL A 58 -2.01 -9.11 14.58
N LEU A 59 -1.44 -8.04 15.15
CA LEU A 59 -1.08 -7.97 16.58
C LEU A 59 -2.30 -8.08 17.52
N SER A 60 -3.48 -7.67 17.05
CA SER A 60 -4.72 -7.74 17.83
C SER A 60 -5.32 -9.15 17.93
N ARG A 61 -4.92 -10.08 17.05
CA ARG A 61 -5.57 -11.40 16.97
C ARG A 61 -5.18 -12.27 18.15
N ARG A 62 -6.19 -12.76 18.86
CA ARG A 62 -6.01 -13.67 20.00
C ARG A 62 -5.33 -15.00 19.64
N CYS A 63 -5.46 -15.46 18.40
CA CYS A 63 -4.86 -16.72 17.96
C CYS A 63 -3.32 -16.72 18.00
N TYR A 64 -2.67 -15.55 17.98
CA TYR A 64 -1.21 -15.46 18.14
C TYR A 64 -0.77 -15.40 19.60
N ASN A 65 -1.71 -15.24 20.54
CA ASN A 65 -1.48 -15.23 21.98
C ASN A 65 -0.28 -14.37 22.45
N LEU A 66 -0.05 -13.23 21.80
CA LEU A 66 1.07 -12.34 22.09
C LEU A 66 0.74 -11.44 23.30
N THR A 67 1.67 -11.37 24.24
CA THR A 67 1.69 -10.35 25.30
C THR A 67 1.89 -8.96 24.71
N LEU A 68 1.57 -7.90 25.47
CA LEU A 68 1.79 -6.51 25.04
C LEU A 68 3.26 -6.25 24.67
N SER A 69 4.20 -6.70 25.51
CA SER A 69 5.64 -6.54 25.24
C SER A 69 6.09 -7.20 23.93
N GLN A 70 5.55 -8.38 23.59
CA GLN A 70 5.86 -9.07 22.34
C GLN A 70 5.26 -8.34 21.13
N ARG A 71 4.11 -7.69 21.29
CA ARG A 71 3.50 -6.86 20.23
C ARG A 71 4.36 -5.64 19.94
N ASP A 72 4.87 -4.97 20.97
CA ASP A 72 5.73 -3.79 20.81
C ASP A 72 7.05 -4.14 20.10
N VAL A 73 7.65 -5.29 20.45
CA VAL A 73 8.84 -5.82 19.77
C VAL A 73 8.55 -6.10 18.29
N LEU A 74 7.44 -6.79 17.99
CA LEU A 74 7.09 -7.12 16.60
C LEU A 74 6.75 -5.86 15.78
N GLU A 75 6.07 -4.88 16.38
CA GLU A 75 5.82 -3.59 15.74
C GLU A 75 7.14 -2.90 15.37
N THR A 76 8.12 -2.88 16.28
CA THR A 76 9.44 -2.30 16.03
C THR A 76 10.14 -2.99 14.86
N MET A 77 10.07 -4.33 14.80
CA MET A 77 10.65 -5.11 13.70
C MET A 77 9.98 -4.78 12.35
N VAL A 78 8.65 -4.72 12.30
CA VAL A 78 7.89 -4.41 11.09
C VAL A 78 8.19 -2.99 10.59
N VAL A 79 8.25 -2.01 11.50
CA VAL A 79 8.66 -0.63 11.15
C VAL A 79 10.08 -0.61 10.59
N GLY A 80 10.98 -1.42 11.15
CA GLY A 80 12.35 -1.57 10.64
C GLY A 80 12.43 -2.13 9.23
N MET A 81 11.49 -3.00 8.82
CA MET A 81 11.42 -3.57 7.47
C MET A 81 10.85 -2.62 6.42
N LEU A 82 10.08 -1.60 6.83
CA LEU A 82 9.45 -0.64 5.92
C LEU A 82 10.34 0.57 5.62
N LYS A 83 11.55 0.64 6.19
CA LYS A 83 12.55 1.69 5.93
C LYS A 83 13.51 1.26 4.83
#